data_AF-X1J739-F1
#
_entry.id   AF-X1J739-F1
#
_cell.length_a   1.000
_cell.length_b   1.000
_cell.length_c   1.000
_cell.angle_alpha   90.00
_cell.angle_beta   90.00
_cell.angle_gamma   90.00
#
_symmetry.space_group_name_H-M   'P 1'
#
loop_
_entity.id
_entity.type
_entity.pdbx_description
1 polymer ?
#
loop_
_entity_poly.entity_id
_entity_poly.type
_entity_poly.pdbx_seq_one_letter_code
_entity_poly.pdbx_strand_id
1 'polypeptide(L)'
;SLVSLMVQIYSQGYMKGDPGYHRYFAFMSLFTGSMLALVLADNLLFLYVFWEMVGLCSYLLIGFWFHRPEAANAAKKAFIVTRLGDFGFLAAILLLYYNTGTFDIAELHSLAITGALAGTILTWAAIGIFAGAVGKSAQFPLHTWLPDAMEGPTPVSALIHAATMVAAGVFLVARCYPLFSHSVEALTTVAVIGGFTAIFAATMGLVMTDIKRVLAYSTISQLGYMMLGLGVRGIGC
;
A
#
# COMPACT_ATOMS: atom_id res chain seq x y z
N SER A 1 -13.73 -5.81 -5.06
CA SER A 1 -14.65 -5.54 -6.20
C SER A 1 -15.90 -4.77 -5.77
N LEU A 2 -16.67 -5.23 -4.78
CA LEU A 2 -17.92 -4.60 -4.34
C LEU A 2 -17.77 -3.11 -3.97
N VAL A 3 -16.80 -2.76 -3.12
CA VAL A 3 -16.56 -1.36 -2.74
C VAL A 3 -16.24 -0.51 -3.96
N SER A 4 -15.45 -1.02 -4.89
CA SER A 4 -15.13 -0.32 -6.13
C SER A 4 -16.36 -0.10 -7.01
N LEU A 5 -17.27 -1.08 -7.10
CA LEU A 5 -18.54 -0.93 -7.81
C LEU A 5 -19.39 0.19 -7.17
N MET A 6 -19.51 0.22 -5.84
CA MET A 6 -20.25 1.27 -5.13
C MET A 6 -19.65 2.66 -5.37
N VAL A 7 -18.32 2.77 -5.32
CA VAL A 7 -17.62 4.02 -5.64
C VAL A 7 -17.86 4.42 -7.10
N GLN A 8 -17.81 3.49 -8.05
CA GLN A 8 -18.07 3.79 -9.45
C GLN A 8 -19.51 4.28 -9.68
N ILE A 9 -20.51 3.68 -9.03
CA ILE A 9 -21.91 4.16 -9.07
C ILE A 9 -22.02 5.58 -8.52
N TYR A 10 -21.42 5.83 -7.35
CA TYR A 10 -21.40 7.17 -6.76
C TYR A 10 -20.71 8.19 -7.68
N SER A 11 -19.65 7.77 -8.37
CA SER A 11 -18.87 8.62 -9.27
C SER A 11 -19.64 9.08 -10.51
N GLN A 12 -20.66 8.33 -10.95
CA GLN A 12 -21.51 8.73 -12.09
C GLN A 12 -22.25 10.04 -11.80
N GLY A 13 -22.75 10.20 -10.57
CA GLY A 13 -23.38 11.44 -10.12
C GLY A 13 -22.35 12.55 -9.87
N TYR A 14 -21.24 12.22 -9.20
CA TYR A 14 -20.21 13.20 -8.83
C TYR A 14 -19.49 13.83 -10.02
N MET A 15 -19.19 13.04 -11.06
CA MET A 15 -18.43 13.49 -12.25
C MET A 15 -19.34 14.04 -13.37
N LYS A 16 -20.65 14.19 -13.13
CA LYS A 16 -21.60 14.63 -14.14
C LYS A 16 -21.24 16.04 -14.64
N GLY A 17 -20.96 16.15 -15.94
CA GLY A 17 -20.61 17.43 -16.58
C GLY A 17 -19.12 17.78 -16.56
N ASP A 18 -18.25 16.94 -15.98
CA ASP A 18 -16.80 17.14 -16.08
C ASP A 18 -16.29 16.67 -17.46
N PRO A 19 -15.49 17.47 -18.19
CA PRO A 19 -14.99 17.12 -19.52
C PRO A 19 -14.08 15.88 -19.53
N GLY A 20 -13.50 15.50 -18.38
CA GLY A 20 -12.64 14.33 -18.24
C GLY A 20 -13.36 13.02 -17.91
N TYR A 21 -14.68 12.95 -18.08
CA TYR A 21 -15.52 11.80 -17.70
C TYR A 21 -14.98 10.44 -18.16
N HIS A 22 -14.70 10.29 -19.45
CA HIS A 22 -14.23 9.01 -20.01
C HIS A 22 -12.86 8.61 -19.47
N ARG A 23 -11.96 9.60 -19.31
CA ARG A 23 -10.63 9.38 -18.75
C ARG A 23 -10.71 8.93 -17.30
N TYR A 24 -11.60 9.55 -16.51
CA TYR A 24 -11.84 9.19 -15.12
C TYR A 24 -12.25 7.72 -14.98
N PHE A 25 -13.27 7.28 -15.73
CA PHE A 25 -13.76 5.91 -15.64
C PHE A 25 -12.76 4.89 -16.19
N ALA A 26 -12.00 5.23 -17.24
CA ALA A 26 -10.92 4.37 -17.74
C ALA A 26 -9.85 4.13 -16.66
N PHE A 27 -9.42 5.19 -15.96
CA PHE A 27 -8.46 5.07 -14.85
C PHE A 27 -9.03 4.32 -13.65
N MET A 28 -10.30 4.54 -13.30
CA MET A 28 -10.97 3.79 -12.24
C MET A 28 -11.05 2.30 -12.56
N SER A 29 -11.44 1.93 -13.78
CA SER A 29 -11.49 0.52 -14.20
C SER A 29 -10.11 -0.13 -14.23
N LEU A 30 -9.08 0.58 -14.72
CA LEU A 30 -7.70 0.11 -14.69
C LEU A 30 -7.23 -0.08 -13.25
N PHE A 31 -7.58 0.84 -12.35
CA PHE A 31 -7.23 0.74 -10.94
C PHE A 31 -7.88 -0.47 -10.27
N THR A 32 -9.17 -0.70 -10.50
CA THR A 32 -9.86 -1.91 -10.00
C THR A 32 -9.26 -3.18 -10.58
N GLY A 33 -8.98 -3.21 -11.88
CA GLY A 33 -8.38 -4.36 -12.56
C GLY A 33 -6.99 -4.68 -12.01
N SER A 34 -6.14 -3.65 -11.84
CA SER A 34 -4.81 -3.79 -11.25
C SER A 34 -4.84 -4.32 -9.83
N MET A 35 -5.77 -3.83 -8.99
CA MET A 35 -5.92 -4.33 -7.62
C MET A 35 -6.42 -5.77 -7.57
N LEU A 36 -7.34 -6.16 -8.46
CA LEU A 36 -7.80 -7.55 -8.55
C LEU A 36 -6.66 -8.47 -8.98
N ALA A 37 -5.88 -8.07 -10.00
CA ALA A 37 -4.73 -8.82 -10.47
C ALA A 37 -3.63 -8.94 -9.41
N LEU A 38 -3.39 -7.88 -8.62
CA LEU A 38 -2.47 -7.89 -7.47
C LEU A 38 -2.87 -8.95 -6.43
N VAL A 39 -4.15 -9.01 -6.08
CA VAL A 39 -4.66 -9.98 -5.08
C VAL A 39 -4.61 -11.42 -5.61
N LEU A 40 -4.80 -11.61 -6.92
CA LEU A 40 -4.78 -12.92 -7.57
C LEU A 40 -3.36 -13.42 -7.90
N ALA A 41 -2.33 -12.58 -7.77
CA ALA A 41 -0.96 -12.96 -8.09
C ALA A 41 -0.46 -14.08 -7.15
N ASP A 42 0.05 -15.14 -7.77
CA ASP A 42 0.65 -16.31 -7.12
C ASP A 42 2.17 -16.19 -6.93
N ASN A 43 2.82 -15.33 -7.72
CA ASN A 43 4.23 -15.03 -7.61
C ASN A 43 4.51 -13.55 -7.29
N LEU A 44 5.64 -13.31 -6.63
CA LEU A 44 6.04 -11.98 -6.17
C LEU A 44 6.32 -11.01 -7.32
N LEU A 45 6.77 -11.49 -8.47
CA LEU A 45 7.08 -10.64 -9.62
C LEU A 45 5.81 -10.04 -10.24
N PHE A 46 4.78 -10.86 -10.49
CA PHE A 46 3.48 -10.35 -10.95
C PHE A 46 2.81 -9.49 -9.90
N LEU A 47 2.94 -9.86 -8.61
CA LEU A 47 2.48 -8.99 -7.53
C LEU A 47 3.13 -7.60 -7.65
N TYR A 48 4.44 -7.53 -7.86
CA TYR A 48 5.18 -6.27 -8.07
C TYR A 48 4.72 -5.51 -9.33
N VAL A 49 4.49 -6.19 -10.46
CA VAL A 49 3.98 -5.54 -11.67
C VAL A 49 2.61 -4.90 -11.44
N PHE A 50 1.69 -5.59 -10.75
CA PHE A 50 0.38 -5.04 -10.45
C PHE A 50 0.43 -4.00 -9.32
N TRP A 51 1.36 -4.12 -8.38
CA TRP A 51 1.67 -3.12 -7.36
C TRP A 51 2.08 -1.77 -7.96
N GLU A 52 2.91 -1.84 -8.98
CA GLU A 52 3.34 -0.70 -9.78
C GLU A 52 2.18 -0.09 -10.57
N MET A 53 1.33 -0.93 -11.16
CA MET A 53 0.14 -0.50 -11.88
C MET A 53 -0.88 0.20 -10.97
N VAL A 54 -1.08 -0.30 -9.75
CA VAL A 54 -1.88 0.36 -8.69
C VAL A 54 -1.28 1.74 -8.36
N GLY A 55 0.05 1.83 -8.24
CA GLY A 55 0.76 3.10 -8.06
C GLY A 55 0.53 4.10 -9.20
N LEU A 56 0.70 3.65 -10.45
CA LEU A 56 0.47 4.48 -11.63
C LEU A 56 -0.97 4.98 -11.69
N CYS A 57 -1.95 4.12 -11.44
CA CYS A 57 -3.35 4.51 -11.44
C CYS A 57 -3.66 5.55 -10.35
N SER A 58 -3.10 5.38 -9.15
CA SER A 58 -3.25 6.37 -8.08
C SER A 58 -2.66 7.73 -8.46
N TYR A 59 -1.49 7.76 -9.10
CA TYR A 59 -0.88 8.98 -9.63
C TYR A 59 -1.80 9.69 -10.64
N LEU A 60 -2.34 8.95 -11.61
CA LEU A 60 -3.23 9.48 -12.63
C LEU A 60 -4.56 9.99 -12.06
N LEU A 61 -5.09 9.33 -11.03
CA LEU A 61 -6.36 9.69 -10.40
C LEU A 61 -6.22 10.84 -9.39
N ILE A 62 -5.14 10.91 -8.61
CA ILE A 62 -4.83 12.07 -7.74
C ILE A 62 -4.58 13.30 -8.62
N GLY A 63 -3.79 13.15 -9.68
CA GLY A 63 -3.48 14.20 -10.64
C GLY A 63 -4.56 14.42 -11.71
N PHE A 64 -5.80 13.98 -11.50
CA PHE A 64 -6.85 14.02 -12.52
C PHE A 64 -7.09 15.43 -13.07
N TRP A 65 -7.12 16.43 -12.18
CA TRP A 65 -7.15 17.86 -12.54
C TRP A 65 -5.74 18.44 -12.63
N PHE A 66 -4.92 17.88 -13.52
CA PHE A 66 -3.51 18.25 -13.72
C PHE A 66 -3.25 19.73 -14.05
N HIS A 67 -4.28 20.48 -14.48
CA HIS A 67 -4.21 21.93 -14.67
C HIS A 67 -3.97 22.69 -13.35
N ARG A 68 -4.33 22.10 -12.20
CA ARG A 68 -4.05 22.67 -10.88
C ARG A 68 -2.65 22.26 -10.42
N PRO A 69 -1.76 23.21 -10.13
CA PRO A 69 -0.39 22.89 -9.70
C PRO A 69 -0.37 22.10 -8.38
N GLU A 70 -1.32 22.35 -7.49
CA GLU A 70 -1.50 21.64 -6.22
C GLU A 70 -1.75 20.14 -6.43
N ALA A 71 -2.74 19.79 -7.26
CA ALA A 71 -3.05 18.40 -7.59
C ALA A 71 -1.89 17.69 -8.32
N ALA A 72 -1.21 18.38 -9.23
CA ALA A 72 -0.04 17.83 -9.92
C ALA A 72 1.13 17.58 -8.95
N ASN A 73 1.38 18.49 -8.00
CA ASN A 73 2.42 18.33 -6.99
C ASN A 73 2.08 17.22 -5.99
N ALA A 74 0.82 17.12 -5.56
CA ALA A 74 0.33 16.05 -4.71
C ALA A 74 0.50 14.67 -5.36
N ALA A 75 0.09 14.53 -6.63
CA ALA A 75 0.26 13.30 -7.39
C ALA A 75 1.74 12.91 -7.50
N LYS A 76 2.62 13.85 -7.88
CA LYS A 76 4.07 13.61 -7.96
C LYS A 76 4.64 13.16 -6.62
N LYS A 77 4.29 13.83 -5.51
CA LYS A 77 4.74 13.45 -4.17
C LYS A 77 4.27 12.04 -3.82
N ALA A 78 3.00 11.72 -4.05
CA ALA A 78 2.47 10.38 -3.83
C ALA A 78 3.21 9.31 -4.63
N PHE A 79 3.48 9.57 -5.90
CA PHE A 79 4.23 8.63 -6.72
C PHE A 79 5.67 8.45 -6.25
N ILE A 80 6.38 9.54 -5.95
CA ILE A 80 7.79 9.48 -5.51
C ILE A 80 7.93 8.79 -4.15
N VAL A 81 7.07 9.14 -3.18
CA VAL A 81 7.15 8.58 -1.82
C VAL A 81 6.81 7.09 -1.83
N THR A 82 5.83 6.67 -2.62
CA THR A 82 5.51 5.24 -2.75
C THR A 82 6.61 4.48 -3.49
N ARG A 83 7.20 5.11 -4.53
CA ARG A 83 8.34 4.56 -5.27
C ARG A 83 9.55 4.28 -4.39
N LEU A 84 9.80 5.13 -3.40
CA LEU A 84 10.89 4.91 -2.45
C LEU A 84 10.74 3.60 -1.68
N GLY A 85 9.51 3.25 -1.26
CA GLY A 85 9.20 1.95 -0.66
C GLY A 85 9.32 0.81 -1.68
N ASP A 86 8.86 1.04 -2.92
CA ASP A 86 8.88 0.05 -4.00
C ASP A 86 10.30 -0.44 -4.34
N PHE A 87 11.34 0.39 -4.13
CA PHE A 87 12.73 -0.06 -4.27
C PHE A 87 13.14 -1.10 -3.23
N GLY A 88 12.71 -0.93 -1.98
CA GLY A 88 12.94 -1.93 -0.93
C GLY A 88 12.24 -3.26 -1.24
N PHE A 89 11.02 -3.17 -1.78
CA PHE A 89 10.28 -4.36 -2.19
C PHE A 89 10.95 -5.07 -3.37
N LEU A 90 11.38 -4.33 -4.40
CA LEU A 90 12.12 -4.91 -5.53
C LEU A 90 13.43 -5.56 -5.07
N ALA A 91 14.18 -4.90 -4.18
CA ALA A 91 15.40 -5.48 -3.61
C ALA A 91 15.13 -6.80 -2.87
N ALA A 92 14.02 -6.90 -2.13
CA ALA A 92 13.63 -8.15 -1.49
C ALA A 92 13.30 -9.26 -2.50
N ILE A 93 12.59 -8.94 -3.58
CA ILE A 93 12.27 -9.91 -4.65
C ILE A 93 13.55 -10.44 -5.28
N LEU A 94 14.50 -9.55 -5.61
CA LEU A 94 15.78 -9.94 -6.20
C LEU A 94 16.62 -10.78 -5.23
N LEU A 95 16.63 -10.42 -3.94
CA LEU A 95 17.32 -11.18 -2.90
C LEU A 95 16.73 -12.59 -2.74
N LEU A 96 15.40 -12.71 -2.70
CA LEU A 96 14.72 -14.01 -2.61
C LEU A 96 15.02 -14.87 -3.83
N TYR A 97 14.93 -14.30 -5.03
CA TYR A 97 15.21 -15.03 -6.26
C TYR A 97 16.68 -15.48 -6.34
N TYR A 98 17.63 -14.62 -5.97
CA TYR A 98 19.05 -14.98 -5.97
C TYR A 98 19.36 -16.19 -5.08
N ASN A 99 18.66 -16.33 -3.94
CA ASN A 99 18.90 -17.42 -2.99
C ASN A 99 18.07 -18.69 -3.26
N THR A 100 16.88 -18.55 -3.86
CA THR A 100 15.92 -19.66 -3.99
C THR A 100 15.67 -20.08 -5.44
N GLY A 101 15.96 -19.22 -6.42
CA GLY A 101 15.69 -19.46 -7.84
C GLY A 101 14.21 -19.40 -8.23
N THR A 102 13.31 -19.04 -7.31
CA THR A 102 11.86 -19.00 -7.55
C THR A 102 11.26 -17.64 -7.19
N PHE A 103 10.14 -17.32 -7.86
CA PHE A 103 9.29 -16.18 -7.51
C PHE A 103 7.96 -16.62 -6.90
N ASP A 104 7.69 -17.93 -6.86
CA ASP A 104 6.43 -18.50 -6.39
C ASP A 104 6.29 -18.32 -4.88
N ILE A 105 5.17 -17.73 -4.44
CA ILE A 105 4.96 -17.41 -3.03
C ILE A 105 4.80 -18.69 -2.20
N ALA A 106 4.16 -19.73 -2.72
CA ALA A 106 3.94 -20.97 -1.99
C ALA A 106 5.24 -21.76 -1.81
N GLU A 107 6.09 -21.78 -2.82
CA GLU A 107 7.42 -22.38 -2.75
C GLU A 107 8.32 -21.62 -1.76
N LEU A 108 8.33 -20.29 -1.80
CA LEU A 108 9.05 -19.46 -0.83
C LEU A 108 8.59 -19.73 0.61
N HIS A 109 7.29 -19.93 0.84
CA HIS A 109 6.78 -20.33 2.14
C HIS A 109 7.31 -21.70 2.57
N SER A 110 7.33 -22.68 1.66
CA SER A 110 7.88 -24.00 1.94
C SER A 110 9.35 -23.92 2.33
N LEU A 111 10.15 -23.14 1.59
CA LEU A 111 11.58 -22.95 1.86
C LEU A 111 11.85 -22.26 3.21
N ALA A 112 10.97 -21.35 3.63
CA ALA A 112 11.06 -20.75 4.97
C ALA A 112 10.73 -21.77 6.08
N ILE A 113 9.74 -22.64 5.87
CA ILE A 113 9.34 -23.68 6.83
C ILE A 113 10.42 -24.75 6.97
N THR A 114 11.04 -25.17 5.86
CA THR A 114 12.13 -26.17 5.89
C THR A 114 13.44 -25.61 6.43
N GLY A 115 13.54 -24.29 6.63
CA GLY A 115 14.75 -23.61 7.07
C GLY A 115 15.79 -23.41 5.97
N ALA A 116 15.48 -23.77 4.72
CA ALA A 116 16.35 -23.51 3.57
C ALA A 116 16.51 -21.99 3.31
N LEU A 117 15.47 -21.21 3.64
CA LEU A 117 15.50 -19.75 3.68
C LEU A 117 15.35 -19.29 5.13
N ALA A 118 16.45 -18.98 5.80
CA ALA A 118 16.46 -18.64 7.22
C ALA A 118 17.50 -17.55 7.56
N GLY A 119 17.48 -17.10 8.81
CA GLY A 119 18.45 -16.17 9.37
C GLY A 119 18.40 -14.79 8.72
N THR A 120 19.58 -14.17 8.58
CA THR A 120 19.73 -12.76 8.16
C THR A 120 19.15 -12.48 6.77
N ILE A 121 19.25 -13.43 5.84
CA ILE A 121 18.71 -13.29 4.48
C ILE A 121 17.19 -13.16 4.51
N LEU A 122 16.52 -14.03 5.27
CA LEU A 122 15.07 -13.99 5.44
C LEU A 122 14.64 -12.69 6.12
N THR A 123 15.35 -12.25 7.17
CA THR A 123 15.05 -10.98 7.84
C THR A 123 15.13 -9.80 6.88
N TRP A 124 16.21 -9.69 6.08
CA TRP A 124 16.34 -8.60 5.12
C TRP A 124 15.32 -8.66 3.99
N ALA A 125 14.98 -9.86 3.52
CA ALA A 125 13.91 -10.04 2.54
C ALA A 125 12.56 -9.58 3.11
N ALA A 126 12.22 -10.00 4.34
CA ALA A 126 10.99 -9.60 5.02
C ALA A 126 10.94 -8.09 5.27
N ILE A 127 12.04 -7.48 5.72
CA ILE A 127 12.13 -6.02 5.92
C ILE A 127 12.01 -5.28 4.58
N GLY A 128 12.61 -5.77 3.50
CA GLY A 128 12.48 -5.16 2.18
C GLY A 128 11.04 -5.26 1.63
N ILE A 129 10.36 -6.39 1.81
CA ILE A 129 8.91 -6.53 1.53
C ILE A 129 8.12 -5.50 2.36
N PHE A 130 8.46 -5.37 3.63
CA PHE A 130 7.81 -4.41 4.51
C PHE A 130 8.07 -2.96 4.11
N ALA A 131 9.24 -2.62 3.57
CA ALA A 131 9.53 -1.27 3.06
C ALA A 131 8.55 -0.86 1.94
N GLY A 132 8.19 -1.80 1.04
CA GLY A 132 7.12 -1.59 0.07
C GLY A 132 5.79 -1.33 0.75
N ALA A 133 5.43 -2.19 1.71
CA ALA A 133 4.20 -2.06 2.47
C ALA A 133 4.10 -0.71 3.19
N VAL A 134 5.18 -0.24 3.82
CA VAL A 134 5.29 1.07 4.47
C VAL A 134 4.98 2.20 3.49
N GLY A 135 5.53 2.14 2.27
CA GLY A 135 5.27 3.11 1.21
C GLY A 135 3.79 3.17 0.79
N LYS A 136 3.20 2.04 0.39
CA LYS A 136 1.80 2.00 -0.09
C LYS A 136 0.74 2.18 0.99
N SER A 137 1.00 1.73 2.21
CA SER A 137 0.07 1.89 3.35
C SER A 137 0.36 3.13 4.19
N ALA A 138 1.20 4.05 3.69
CA ALA A 138 1.48 5.34 4.31
C ALA A 138 1.89 5.21 5.79
N GLN A 139 2.71 4.21 6.11
CA GLN A 139 3.26 4.06 7.46
C GLN A 139 4.39 5.06 7.68
N PHE A 140 4.72 5.35 8.94
CA PHE A 140 5.89 6.16 9.25
C PHE A 140 7.16 5.48 8.72
N PRO A 141 8.10 6.24 8.08
CA PRO A 141 8.12 7.69 7.87
C PRO A 141 7.46 8.15 6.56
N LEU A 142 7.04 7.23 5.68
CA LEU A 142 6.49 7.52 4.35
C LEU A 142 4.99 7.91 4.36
N HIS A 143 4.44 8.30 5.50
CA HIS A 143 3.02 8.64 5.65
C HIS A 143 2.59 9.95 4.95
N THR A 144 3.55 10.85 4.68
CA THR A 144 3.29 12.25 4.31
C THR A 144 2.60 12.43 2.96
N TRP A 145 2.54 11.42 2.10
CA TRP A 145 1.88 11.53 0.81
C TRP A 145 0.36 11.36 0.89
N LEU A 146 -0.13 10.62 1.88
CA LEU A 146 -1.54 10.23 1.95
C LEU A 146 -2.48 11.42 2.26
N PRO A 147 -2.13 12.36 3.15
CA PRO A 147 -2.95 13.56 3.35
C PRO A 147 -3.06 14.44 2.10
N ASP A 148 -2.00 14.50 1.28
CA ASP A 148 -1.98 15.29 0.05
C ASP A 148 -2.76 14.62 -1.09
N ALA A 149 -2.98 13.30 -1.03
CA ALA A 149 -3.81 12.57 -2.00
C ALA A 149 -5.29 13.02 -1.99
N MET A 150 -5.70 13.87 -1.02
CA MET A 150 -7.03 14.47 -0.93
C MET A 150 -7.31 15.54 -2.01
N GLU A 151 -6.30 15.95 -2.78
CA GLU A 151 -6.44 16.80 -3.97
C GLU A 151 -7.20 16.10 -5.12
N GLY A 152 -7.25 14.77 -5.11
CA GLY A 152 -8.02 14.00 -6.08
C GLY A 152 -9.54 14.18 -5.92
N PRO A 153 -10.33 13.73 -6.91
CA PRO A 153 -11.79 13.67 -6.79
C PRO A 153 -12.20 12.86 -5.55
N THR A 154 -13.21 13.31 -4.79
CA THR A 154 -13.62 12.64 -3.54
C THR A 154 -13.86 11.13 -3.69
N PRO A 155 -14.47 10.60 -4.78
CA PRO A 155 -14.63 9.15 -4.93
C PRO A 155 -13.30 8.41 -5.10
N VAL A 156 -12.27 9.05 -5.67
CA VAL A 156 -10.91 8.49 -5.78
C VAL A 156 -10.30 8.37 -4.40
N SER A 157 -10.35 9.43 -3.59
CA SER A 157 -9.85 9.39 -2.22
C SER A 157 -10.55 8.29 -1.42
N ALA A 158 -11.88 8.14 -1.56
CA ALA A 158 -12.59 7.03 -0.93
C ALA A 158 -12.05 5.65 -1.35
N LEU A 159 -11.79 5.43 -2.66
CA LEU A 159 -11.29 4.16 -3.16
C LEU A 159 -9.84 3.87 -2.70
N ILE A 160 -8.97 4.87 -2.78
CA ILE A 160 -7.55 4.79 -2.38
C ILE A 160 -7.44 4.48 -0.88
N HIS A 161 -8.20 5.20 -0.05
CA HIS A 161 -8.10 5.14 1.41
C HIS A 161 -8.84 3.95 2.03
N ALA A 162 -9.91 3.46 1.41
CA ALA A 162 -10.71 2.39 2.02
C ALA A 162 -10.38 0.98 1.51
N ALA A 163 -10.12 0.81 0.21
CA ALA A 163 -10.27 -0.52 -0.40
C ALA A 163 -9.11 -0.99 -1.29
N THR A 164 -8.20 -0.11 -1.69
CA THR A 164 -7.21 -0.45 -2.74
C THR A 164 -5.78 -0.21 -2.28
N MET A 165 -5.23 0.97 -2.57
CA MET A 165 -3.81 1.26 -2.48
C MET A 165 -3.24 1.02 -1.08
N VAL A 166 -3.89 1.55 -0.05
CA VAL A 166 -3.39 1.37 1.32
C VAL A 166 -3.60 -0.05 1.85
N ALA A 167 -4.68 -0.71 1.43
CA ALA A 167 -4.98 -2.09 1.80
C ALA A 167 -3.99 -3.07 1.16
N ALA A 168 -3.45 -2.75 -0.02
CA ALA A 168 -2.41 -3.55 -0.67
C ALA A 168 -1.16 -3.69 0.20
N GLY A 169 -0.77 -2.64 0.95
CA GLY A 169 0.33 -2.70 1.91
C GLY A 169 0.13 -3.76 2.98
N VAL A 170 -1.02 -3.71 3.65
CA VAL A 170 -1.40 -4.69 4.69
C VAL A 170 -1.55 -6.09 4.08
N PHE A 171 -2.16 -6.18 2.90
CA PHE A 171 -2.34 -7.44 2.17
C PHE A 171 -1.00 -8.10 1.84
N LEU A 172 0.01 -7.36 1.40
CA LEU A 172 1.34 -7.91 1.09
C LEU A 172 1.98 -8.56 2.32
N VAL A 173 1.94 -7.88 3.47
CA VAL A 173 2.47 -8.41 4.74
C VAL A 173 1.68 -9.63 5.18
N ALA A 174 0.35 -9.60 5.07
CA ALA A 174 -0.50 -10.75 5.41
C ALA A 174 -0.28 -11.94 4.47
N ARG A 175 -0.09 -11.70 3.17
CA ARG A 175 0.14 -12.74 2.16
C ARG A 175 1.50 -13.41 2.34
N CYS A 176 2.52 -12.62 2.65
CA CYS A 176 3.87 -13.09 2.94
C CYS A 176 4.08 -13.46 4.41
N TYR A 177 3.01 -13.48 5.22
CA TYR A 177 3.11 -13.66 6.68
C TYR A 177 3.93 -14.89 7.09
N PRO A 178 3.84 -16.07 6.42
CA PRO A 178 4.70 -17.20 6.74
C PRO A 178 6.20 -16.84 6.74
N LEU A 179 6.67 -16.01 5.79
CA LEU A 179 8.06 -15.53 5.75
C LEU A 179 8.40 -14.67 6.98
N PHE A 180 7.54 -13.71 7.32
CA PHE A 180 7.71 -12.86 8.51
C PHE A 180 7.70 -13.69 9.80
N SER A 181 6.88 -14.74 9.84
CA SER A 181 6.66 -15.57 11.02
C SER A 181 7.91 -16.34 11.49
N HIS A 182 8.91 -16.47 10.61
CA HIS A 182 10.20 -17.08 10.87
C HIS A 182 11.32 -16.05 11.15
N SER A 183 11.01 -14.76 11.26
CA SER A 183 11.93 -13.70 11.67
C SER A 183 11.31 -12.79 12.72
N VAL A 184 11.72 -12.96 13.98
CA VAL A 184 11.26 -12.13 15.11
C VAL A 184 11.58 -10.66 14.87
N GLU A 185 12.79 -10.35 14.39
CA GLU A 185 13.22 -8.97 14.11
C GLU A 185 12.33 -8.27 13.06
N ALA A 186 11.94 -8.98 12.00
CA ALA A 186 11.03 -8.45 11.00
C ALA A 186 9.64 -8.16 11.59
N LEU A 187 9.07 -9.10 12.36
CA LEU A 187 7.77 -8.90 13.01
C LEU A 187 7.77 -7.76 14.02
N THR A 188 8.82 -7.66 14.83
CA THR A 188 8.99 -6.57 15.79
C THR A 188 9.08 -5.22 15.08
N THR A 189 9.77 -5.17 13.94
CA THR A 189 9.84 -3.96 13.10
C THR A 189 8.45 -3.55 12.60
N VAL A 190 7.66 -4.51 12.10
CA VAL A 190 6.27 -4.27 11.66
C VAL A 190 5.41 -3.75 12.82
N ALA A 191 5.52 -4.37 14.00
CA ALA A 191 4.75 -4.00 15.18
C ALA A 191 5.09 -2.61 15.68
N VAL A 192 6.38 -2.27 15.79
CA VAL A 192 6.86 -0.97 16.26
C VAL A 192 6.43 0.13 15.31
N ILE A 193 6.64 -0.05 14.00
CA ILE A 193 6.25 0.96 12.99
C ILE A 193 4.74 1.10 12.94
N GLY A 194 3.97 0.01 12.97
CA GLY A 194 2.51 0.04 13.00
C GLY A 194 1.95 0.73 14.23
N GLY A 195 2.43 0.36 15.42
CA GLY A 195 2.01 0.95 16.69
C GLY A 195 2.37 2.43 16.80
N PHE A 196 3.58 2.81 16.39
CA PHE A 196 3.98 4.21 16.32
C PHE A 196 3.10 5.00 15.35
N THR A 197 2.89 4.47 14.13
CA THR A 197 2.05 5.11 13.11
C THR A 197 0.61 5.29 13.61
N ALA A 198 0.05 4.29 14.30
CA ALA A 198 -1.31 4.34 14.84
C ALA A 198 -1.51 5.55 15.78
N ILE A 199 -0.60 5.71 16.76
CA ILE A 199 -0.67 6.78 17.76
C ILE A 199 -0.32 8.12 17.13
N PHE A 200 0.77 8.19 16.36
CA PHE A 200 1.23 9.41 15.71
C PHE A 200 0.17 10.00 14.76
N ALA A 201 -0.46 9.16 13.94
CA ALA A 201 -1.48 9.65 13.02
C ALA A 201 -2.75 10.08 13.74
N ALA A 202 -3.13 9.42 14.84
CA ALA A 202 -4.29 9.82 15.64
C ALA A 202 -4.10 11.22 16.25
N THR A 203 -2.93 11.51 16.82
CA THR A 203 -2.65 12.84 17.40
C THR A 203 -2.60 13.93 16.34
N MET A 204 -2.01 13.66 15.17
CA MET A 204 -2.02 14.58 14.04
C MET A 204 -3.44 14.85 13.50
N GLY A 205 -4.31 13.84 13.51
CA GLY A 205 -5.71 14.00 13.09
C GLY A 205 -6.53 14.97 13.95
N LEU A 206 -6.21 15.11 15.24
CA LEU A 206 -6.94 15.99 16.18
C LEU A 206 -6.73 17.48 15.90
N VAL A 207 -5.63 17.85 15.24
CA VAL A 207 -5.27 19.25 14.97
C VAL A 207 -5.52 19.69 13.52
N MET A 208 -6.07 18.78 12.69
CA MET A 208 -6.39 19.10 11.30
C MET A 208 -7.71 19.87 11.20
N THR A 209 -7.72 20.94 10.42
CA THR A 209 -8.89 21.82 10.21
C THR A 209 -9.73 21.43 8.99
N ASP A 210 -9.18 20.63 8.06
CA ASP A 210 -9.87 20.14 6.88
C ASP A 210 -10.39 18.71 7.08
N ILE A 211 -11.67 18.49 6.77
CA ILE A 211 -12.34 17.19 6.99
C ILE A 211 -11.70 16.05 6.20
N LYS A 212 -11.24 16.30 4.97
CA LYS A 212 -10.58 15.27 4.15
C LYS A 212 -9.25 14.88 4.77
N ARG A 213 -8.48 15.84 5.28
CA ARG A 213 -7.22 15.57 5.98
C ARG A 213 -7.43 14.83 7.31
N VAL A 214 -8.45 15.19 8.10
CA VAL A 214 -8.82 14.45 9.31
C VAL A 214 -9.11 12.98 8.97
N LEU A 215 -9.89 12.73 7.92
CA LEU A 215 -10.17 11.37 7.44
C LEU A 215 -8.91 10.65 6.96
N ALA A 216 -8.00 11.34 6.26
CA ALA A 216 -6.72 10.78 5.83
C ALA A 216 -5.90 10.28 7.01
N TYR A 217 -5.74 11.10 8.06
CA TYR A 217 -4.99 10.71 9.26
C TYR A 217 -5.68 9.60 10.05
N SER A 218 -7.01 9.59 10.09
CA SER A 218 -7.77 8.46 10.63
C SER A 218 -7.45 7.17 9.87
N THR A 219 -7.42 7.19 8.54
CA THR A 219 -6.99 6.04 7.73
C THR A 219 -5.57 5.59 8.05
N ILE A 220 -4.60 6.50 8.14
CA ILE A 220 -3.21 6.17 8.50
C ILE A 220 -3.17 5.48 9.88
N SER A 221 -3.94 5.99 10.85
CA SER A 221 -4.02 5.39 12.18
C SER A 221 -4.59 3.97 12.14
N GLN A 222 -5.69 3.75 11.41
CA GLN A 222 -6.30 2.42 11.27
C GLN A 222 -5.37 1.42 10.55
N LEU A 223 -4.62 1.86 9.55
CA LEU A 223 -3.61 1.02 8.90
C LEU A 223 -2.46 0.68 9.85
N GLY A 224 -2.06 1.64 10.70
CA GLY A 224 -1.12 1.40 11.78
C GLY A 224 -1.59 0.30 12.74
N TYR A 225 -2.88 0.31 13.11
CA TYR A 225 -3.50 -0.76 13.89
C TYR A 225 -3.44 -2.11 13.18
N MET A 226 -3.73 -2.16 11.87
CA MET A 226 -3.65 -3.40 11.09
C MET A 226 -2.22 -3.94 11.04
N MET A 227 -1.22 -3.07 10.84
CA MET A 227 0.20 -3.46 10.85
C MET A 227 0.64 -3.95 12.24
N LEU A 228 0.26 -3.24 13.30
CA LEU A 228 0.51 -3.66 14.67
C LEU A 228 -0.08 -5.06 14.94
N GLY A 229 -1.32 -5.31 14.48
CA GLY A 229 -1.98 -6.60 14.59
C GLY A 229 -1.22 -7.73 13.90
N LEU A 230 -0.68 -7.49 12.69
CA LEU A 230 0.16 -8.45 11.99
C LEU A 230 1.53 -8.64 12.68
N GLY A 231 2.09 -7.61 13.28
CA GLY A 231 3.40 -7.64 13.95
C GLY A 231 3.39 -8.22 15.37
N VAL A 232 2.23 -8.35 16.02
CA VAL A 232 2.13 -8.64 17.47
C VAL A 232 2.89 -9.89 17.91
N ARG A 233 3.00 -10.90 17.03
CA ARG A 233 3.72 -12.15 17.32
C ARG A 233 5.22 -11.95 17.50
N GLY A 234 5.80 -10.85 17.02
CA GLY A 234 7.20 -10.49 17.29
C GLY A 234 7.45 -9.93 18.70
N ILE A 235 6.43 -9.40 19.37
CA ILE A 235 6.52 -8.82 20.71
C ILE A 235 6.12 -9.84 21.80
N GLY A 236 5.31 -10.84 21.45
CA GLY A 236 4.75 -11.83 22.37
C GLY A 236 5.44 -13.20 22.40
N CYS A 237 6.70 -13.32 21.95
CA CYS A 237 7.48 -14.57 21.96
C CYS A 237 8.80 -14.39 22.72
#